data_AF-A0A662KPS5-F1
#
_entry.id   AF-A0A662KPS5-F1
#
_cell.length_a   1.000
_cell.length_b   1.000
_cell.length_c   1.000
_cell.angle_alpha   90.00
_cell.angle_beta   90.00
_cell.angle_gamma   90.00
#
_symmetry.space_group_name_H-M   'P 1'
#
loop_
_entity.id
_entity.type
_entity.pdbx_description
1 polymer ?
#
loop_
_entity_poly.entity_id
_entity_poly.type
_entity_poly.pdbx_seq_one_letter_code
_entity_poly.pdbx_strand_id
1 'polypeptide(L)'
;MKVFIITEGSKNIGFGHITRCISLYQAFEERGIFPEFIINGDDCIKDLLKDKNYQIFNWLNERIRLFEKIKDADIAIIDSYLADISFYNTLSDLVKLAVYIDDN
;
A
#
# COMPACT_ATOMS: atom_id res chain seq x y z
N MET A 1 0.35 -14.53 -7.49
CA MET A 1 -0.70 -13.68 -6.91
C MET A 1 -0.23 -12.24 -6.96
N LYS A 2 -1.04 -11.34 -7.51
CA LYS A 2 -0.74 -9.91 -7.63
C LYS A 2 -1.26 -9.20 -6.38
N VAL A 3 -0.36 -8.84 -5.46
CA VAL A 3 -0.69 -8.20 -4.18
C VAL A 3 -0.11 -6.79 -4.13
N PHE A 4 -0.90 -5.82 -3.70
CA PHE A 4 -0.44 -4.47 -3.42
C PHE A 4 -0.63 -4.11 -1.95
N ILE A 5 0.33 -3.34 -1.42
CA ILE A 5 0.23 -2.72 -0.11
C ILE A 5 0.34 -1.21 -0.30
N ILE A 6 -0.73 -0.48 0.02
CA ILE A 6 -0.88 0.95 -0.21
C ILE A 6 -0.92 1.64 1.15
N THR A 7 0.01 2.57 1.39
CA THR A 7 0.17 3.21 2.69
C THR A 7 0.82 4.58 2.55
N GLU A 8 0.91 5.32 3.65
CA GLU A 8 1.75 6.51 3.78
C GLU A 8 2.84 6.33 4.84
N GLY A 9 3.88 7.13 4.73
CA GLY A 9 4.87 7.31 5.80
C GLY A 9 5.98 8.25 5.36
N SER A 10 6.38 9.14 6.26
CA SER A 10 7.36 10.19 5.98
C SER A 10 7.95 10.70 7.29
N LYS A 11 8.95 11.57 7.22
CA LYS A 11 9.49 12.23 8.42
C LYS A 11 8.43 12.99 9.22
N ASN A 12 7.39 13.50 8.57
CA ASN A 12 6.34 14.32 9.20
C ASN A 12 5.15 13.50 9.72
N ILE A 13 4.84 12.37 9.07
CA ILE A 13 3.71 11.48 9.44
C ILE A 13 4.16 10.41 10.44
N GLY A 14 5.44 10.01 10.37
CA GLY A 14 5.98 8.86 11.07
C GLY A 14 6.01 7.60 10.18
N PHE A 15 6.47 6.50 10.78
CA PHE A 15 6.75 5.24 10.07
C PHE A 15 5.85 4.08 10.50
N GLY A 16 4.84 4.33 11.34
CA GLY A 16 4.01 3.28 11.94
C GLY A 16 3.28 2.40 10.93
N HIS A 17 2.59 3.00 9.95
CA HIS A 17 1.89 2.22 8.92
C HIS A 17 2.89 1.42 8.07
N ILE A 18 4.03 2.01 7.72
CA ILE A 18 5.08 1.32 6.94
C ILE A 18 5.62 0.11 7.70
N THR A 19 5.99 0.25 8.97
CA THR A 19 6.57 -0.86 9.73
C THR A 19 5.57 -1.99 9.96
N ARG A 20 4.29 -1.66 10.25
CA ARG A 20 3.19 -2.62 10.32
C ARG A 20 3.00 -3.36 8.99
N CYS A 21 2.95 -2.60 7.89
CA CYS A 21 2.79 -3.16 6.55
C CYS A 21 4.00 -4.00 6.11
N ILE A 22 5.22 -3.70 6.57
CA ILE A 22 6.41 -4.54 6.33
C ILE A 22 6.22 -5.94 6.92
N SER A 23 5.62 -6.06 8.11
CA SER A 23 5.32 -7.37 8.68
C SER A 23 4.33 -8.17 7.82
N LEU A 24 3.32 -7.51 7.23
CA LEU A 24 2.41 -8.16 6.28
C LEU A 24 3.15 -8.59 5.00
N TYR A 25 4.04 -7.74 4.48
CA TYR A 25 4.87 -8.07 3.33
C TYR A 25 5.72 -9.32 3.58
N GLN A 26 6.39 -9.39 4.73
CA GLN A 26 7.20 -10.55 5.13
C GLN A 26 6.36 -11.84 5.21
N ALA A 27 5.13 -11.76 5.74
CA ALA A 27 4.23 -12.91 5.79
C ALA A 27 3.84 -13.41 4.38
N PHE A 28 3.74 -12.52 3.38
CA PHE A 28 3.57 -12.94 1.99
C PHE A 28 4.84 -13.57 1.42
N GLU A 29 6.02 -13.00 1.70
CA GLU A 29 7.30 -13.54 1.22
C GLU A 29 7.55 -14.96 1.71
N GLU A 30 7.22 -15.25 2.97
CA GLU A 30 7.28 -16.60 3.54
C GLU A 30 6.44 -17.63 2.77
N ARG A 31 5.44 -17.17 2.00
CA ARG A 31 4.57 -17.98 1.16
C ARG A 31 4.95 -17.91 -0.33
N GLY A 32 6.10 -17.32 -0.67
CA GLY A 32 6.58 -17.16 -2.04
C GLY A 32 5.79 -16.12 -2.84
N ILE A 33 5.12 -15.18 -2.17
CA ILE A 33 4.39 -14.07 -2.79
C ILE A 33 5.14 -12.79 -2.47
N PHE A 34 5.38 -11.96 -3.49
CA PHE A 34 6.13 -10.71 -3.35
C PHE A 34 5.19 -9.54 -3.67
N PRO A 35 4.58 -8.91 -2.65
CA PRO A 35 3.72 -7.74 -2.87
C PRO A 35 4.49 -6.58 -3.50
N GLU A 36 3.77 -5.59 -4.01
CA GLU A 36 4.36 -4.30 -4.36
C GLU A 36 3.82 -3.22 -3.42
N PHE A 37 4.73 -2.48 -2.80
CA PHE A 37 4.40 -1.30 -2.02
C PHE A 37 4.10 -0.10 -2.92
N ILE A 38 3.06 0.65 -2.58
CA ILE A 38 2.77 1.97 -3.14
C ILE A 38 2.66 2.95 -1.99
N ILE A 39 3.62 3.87 -1.90
CA ILE A 39 3.79 4.67 -0.69
C ILE A 39 3.74 6.15 -1.01
N ASN A 40 2.87 6.85 -0.30
CA ASN A 40 2.94 8.30 -0.21
C ASN A 40 3.95 8.66 0.88
N GLY A 41 5.19 8.97 0.47
CA GLY A 41 6.31 9.16 1.40
C GLY A 41 7.46 9.96 0.81
N ASP A 42 8.49 10.18 1.62
CA ASP A 42 9.72 10.88 1.26
C ASP A 42 10.93 9.91 1.18
N ASP A 43 12.11 10.43 0.87
CA ASP A 43 13.31 9.60 0.74
C ASP A 43 13.74 8.91 2.05
N CYS A 44 13.24 9.35 3.22
CA CYS A 44 13.62 8.79 4.51
C CYS A 44 13.09 7.37 4.73
N ILE A 45 12.13 6.90 3.91
CA ILE A 45 11.56 5.55 4.03
C ILE A 45 12.29 4.49 3.22
N LYS A 46 13.24 4.88 2.34
CA LYS A 46 13.92 3.94 1.44
C LYS A 46 14.69 2.85 2.17
N ASP A 47 15.34 3.19 3.28
CA ASP A 47 16.11 2.24 4.08
C ASP A 47 15.21 1.17 4.74
N LEU A 48 13.97 1.53 5.12
CA LEU A 48 12.99 0.58 5.67
C LEU A 48 12.49 -0.43 4.63
N LEU A 49 12.49 -0.02 3.37
CA LEU A 49 12.00 -0.81 2.23
C LEU A 49 13.13 -1.50 1.47
N LYS A 50 14.32 -1.54 2.05
CA LYS A 50 15.45 -2.25 1.45
C LYS A 50 15.04 -3.69 1.13
N ASP A 51 15.43 -4.12 -0.07
CA ASP A 51 15.16 -5.45 -0.63
C ASP A 51 13.67 -5.77 -0.85
N LYS A 52 12.79 -4.76 -0.85
CA LYS A 52 11.35 -4.91 -1.15
C LYS A 52 10.99 -4.28 -2.48
N ASN A 53 9.93 -4.77 -3.10
CA ASN A 53 9.36 -4.15 -4.30
C ASN A 53 8.48 -2.95 -3.89
N TYR A 54 8.83 -1.74 -4.33
CA TYR A 54 8.09 -0.52 -3.97
C TYR A 54 8.12 0.57 -5.04
N GLN A 55 7.10 1.44 -4.99
CA GLN A 55 7.07 2.73 -5.65
C GLN A 55 6.68 3.83 -4.67
N ILE A 56 7.37 4.97 -4.77
CA ILE A 56 7.06 6.17 -3.99
C ILE A 56 6.43 7.20 -4.93
N PHE A 57 5.17 7.51 -4.69
CA PHE A 57 4.43 8.59 -5.37
C PHE A 57 3.19 8.96 -4.57
N ASN A 58 2.66 10.16 -4.79
CA ASN A 58 1.49 10.62 -4.05
C ASN A 58 0.22 10.01 -4.65
N TRP A 59 -0.12 8.80 -4.22
CA TRP A 59 -1.24 8.03 -4.74
C TRP A 59 -2.62 8.64 -4.42
N LEU A 60 -2.71 9.58 -3.46
CA LEU A 60 -3.93 10.35 -3.19
C LEU A 60 -4.20 11.39 -4.28
N ASN A 61 -3.15 12.01 -4.82
CA ASN A 61 -3.23 12.98 -5.91
C ASN A 61 -3.18 12.29 -7.28
N GLU A 62 -2.46 11.18 -7.39
CA GLU A 62 -2.26 10.41 -8.62
C GLU A 62 -3.19 9.18 -8.65
N ARG A 63 -4.47 9.33 -8.29
CA ARG A 63 -5.42 8.20 -8.16
C ARG A 63 -5.55 7.38 -9.45
N ILE A 64 -5.54 8.03 -10.62
CA ILE A 64 -5.63 7.34 -11.92
C ILE A 64 -4.45 6.37 -12.09
N ARG A 65 -3.22 6.84 -11.86
CA ARG A 65 -2.01 6.02 -11.93
C ARG A 65 -2.07 4.85 -10.95
N LEU A 66 -2.54 5.09 -9.72
CA LEU A 66 -2.74 4.03 -8.74
C LEU A 66 -3.74 2.99 -9.26
N PHE A 67 -4.93 3.42 -9.66
CA PHE A 67 -6.03 2.54 -10.05
C PHE A 67 -5.72 1.71 -11.29
N GLU A 68 -5.07 2.29 -12.30
CA GLU A 68 -4.58 1.54 -13.46
C GLU A 68 -3.60 0.43 -13.06
N LYS A 69 -2.75 0.70 -12.06
CA LYS A 69 -1.74 -0.24 -11.60
C LYS A 69 -2.32 -1.41 -10.82
N ILE A 70 -3.24 -1.11 -9.90
CA ILE A 70 -3.84 -2.12 -9.01
C ILE A 70 -5.00 -2.85 -9.66
N LYS A 71 -5.50 -2.40 -10.82
CA LYS A 71 -6.55 -3.07 -11.56
C LYS A 71 -6.26 -4.56 -11.72
N ASP A 72 -7.30 -5.36 -11.48
CA ASP A 72 -7.31 -6.82 -11.53
C ASP A 72 -6.33 -7.49 -10.52
N ALA A 73 -5.88 -6.76 -9.49
CA ALA A 73 -5.10 -7.34 -8.41
C ALA A 73 -5.91 -8.40 -7.66
N ASP A 74 -5.21 -9.42 -7.18
CA ASP A 74 -5.82 -10.45 -6.34
C ASP A 74 -6.12 -9.89 -4.95
N ILE A 75 -5.20 -9.09 -4.40
CA ILE A 75 -5.35 -8.46 -3.09
C ILE A 75 -4.79 -7.03 -3.14
N ALA A 76 -5.52 -6.06 -2.59
CA ALA A 76 -4.97 -4.76 -2.23
C ALA A 76 -5.22 -4.49 -0.75
N ILE A 77 -4.13 -4.25 -0.01
CA ILE A 77 -4.13 -3.91 1.41
C ILE A 77 -3.90 -2.41 1.53
N ILE A 78 -4.73 -1.73 2.32
CA ILE A 78 -4.66 -0.28 2.52
C ILE A 78 -4.58 0.02 4.01
N ASP A 79 -3.56 0.78 4.39
CA ASP A 79 -3.36 1.33 5.73
C ASP A 79 -3.23 2.85 5.60
N SER A 80 -4.37 3.55 5.67
CA SER A 80 -4.41 4.99 5.48
C SER A 80 -5.51 5.68 6.27
N TYR A 81 -5.16 6.76 6.95
CA TYR A 81 -6.15 7.68 7.54
C TYR A 81 -6.56 8.81 6.58
N LEU A 82 -5.90 8.90 5.41
CA LEU A 82 -6.05 10.01 4.47
C LEU A 82 -7.02 9.67 3.32
N ALA A 83 -7.21 8.38 3.04
CA ALA A 83 -8.14 7.94 2.01
C ALA A 83 -9.61 8.14 2.44
N ASP A 84 -10.40 8.73 1.55
CA ASP A 84 -11.83 8.91 1.75
C ASP A 84 -12.63 7.66 1.36
N ILE A 85 -13.92 7.62 1.72
CA ILE A 85 -14.80 6.50 1.39
C ILE A 85 -14.95 6.26 -0.12
N SER A 86 -14.86 7.30 -0.94
CA SER A 86 -14.97 7.18 -2.41
C SER A 86 -13.77 6.43 -2.99
N PHE A 87 -12.59 6.64 -2.42
CA PHE A 87 -11.38 5.90 -2.75
C PHE A 87 -11.56 4.42 -2.44
N TYR A 88 -12.05 4.08 -1.24
CA TYR A 88 -12.24 2.69 -0.83
C TYR A 88 -13.27 1.95 -1.69
N ASN A 89 -14.38 2.60 -2.03
CA ASN A 89 -15.39 2.04 -2.94
C ASN A 89 -14.79 1.76 -4.31
N THR A 90 -14.10 2.76 -4.90
CA THR A 90 -13.46 2.60 -6.22
C THR A 90 -12.42 1.47 -6.20
N LEU A 91 -11.61 1.40 -5.15
CA LEU A 91 -10.60 0.36 -5.00
C LEU A 91 -11.24 -1.02 -4.92
N SER A 92 -12.34 -1.17 -4.17
CA SER A 92 -13.04 -2.45 -4.01
C SER A 92 -13.59 -3.00 -5.31
N ASP A 93 -14.00 -2.12 -6.24
CA ASP A 93 -14.50 -2.52 -7.56
C ASP A 93 -13.37 -2.97 -8.52
N LEU A 94 -12.12 -2.60 -8.22
CA LEU A 94 -10.96 -2.81 -9.11
C LEU A 94 -10.15 -4.07 -8.77
N VAL A 95 -10.33 -4.64 -7.58
CA VAL A 95 -9.51 -5.73 -7.05
C VAL A 95 -10.40 -6.89 -6.59
N LYS A 96 -9.87 -8.11 -6.55
CA LYS A 96 -10.66 -9.28 -6.10
C LYS A 96 -10.92 -9.26 -4.59
N LEU A 97 -9.96 -8.78 -3.82
CA LEU A 97 -10.07 -8.62 -2.37
C LEU A 97 -9.42 -7.31 -1.93
N ALA A 98 -10.21 -6.41 -1.38
CA ALA A 98 -9.73 -5.22 -0.70
C ALA A 98 -9.66 -5.48 0.81
N VAL A 99 -8.54 -5.12 1.44
CA VAL A 99 -8.30 -5.27 2.88
C VAL A 99 -7.96 -3.90 3.45
N TYR A 100 -8.67 -3.50 4.50
CA TYR A 100 -8.52 -2.19 5.13
C TYR A 100 -8.04 -2.38 6.56
N ILE A 101 -6.95 -1.70 6.92
CA ILE A 101 -6.50 -1.62 8.31
C ILE A 101 -7.20 -0.41 8.94
N ASP A 102 -7.92 -0.65 10.03
CA ASP A 102 -8.56 0.38 10.84
C ASP A 102 -8.16 0.17 12.30
N ASP A 103 -7.89 1.28 12.99
CA ASP A 103 -7.44 1.30 14.38
C ASP A 103 -8.52 1.90 15.32
N ASN A 104 -9.76 2.07 14.84
CA ASN A 104 -10.92 2.59 15.59
C ASN A 104 -11.94 1.52 16.02
#